data_AF-A0A5R8Q9K0-F1
#
_entry.id   AF-A0A5R8Q9K0-F1
#
_cell.length_a   1.000
_cell.length_b   1.000
_cell.length_c   1.000
_cell.angle_alpha   90.00
_cell.angle_beta   90.00
_cell.angle_gamma   90.00
#
_symmetry.space_group_name_H-M   'P 1'
#
loop_
_entity.id
_entity.type
_entity.pdbx_description
1 polymer ?
#
loop_
_entity_poly.entity_id
_entity_poly.type
_entity_poly.pdbx_seq_one_letter_code
_entity_poly.pdbx_strand_id
1 'polypeptide(L)'
;MSENADFEKRALEALLRYREALARVEALEKEEATAHQALVEWHGRLEKSTSNPATPIARSNLIEAGQDAISRLHNIRFAMSEATAELKSAFTTLVAFDDALGYLPIPKATDSNVKNAGGSPEE
;
A
#
# COMPACT_ATOMS: atom_id res chain seq x y z
N MET A 1 38.52 -7.44 -3.84
CA MET A 1 37.52 -7.83 -2.83
C MET A 1 36.48 -6.73 -2.54
N SER A 2 36.56 -5.53 -3.12
CA SER A 2 35.55 -4.46 -2.95
C SER A 2 34.30 -4.62 -3.82
N GLU A 3 34.45 -5.09 -5.06
CA GLU A 3 33.34 -5.20 -6.02
C GLU A 3 32.19 -6.11 -5.54
N ASN A 4 32.51 -7.18 -4.82
CA ASN A 4 31.50 -8.09 -4.28
C ASN A 4 30.69 -7.44 -3.15
N ALA A 5 31.35 -6.65 -2.29
CA ALA A 5 30.68 -5.89 -1.22
C ALA A 5 29.78 -4.78 -1.79
N ASP A 6 30.23 -4.11 -2.86
CA ASP A 6 29.43 -3.11 -3.57
C ASP A 6 28.23 -3.74 -4.30
N PHE A 7 28.37 -5.00 -4.74
CA PHE A 7 27.28 -5.75 -5.37
C PHE A 7 26.23 -6.21 -4.35
N GLU A 8 26.66 -6.78 -3.22
CA GLU A 8 25.78 -7.13 -2.09
C GLU A 8 25.02 -5.91 -1.55
N LYS A 9 25.68 -4.76 -1.44
CA LYS A 9 25.03 -3.51 -1.04
C LYS A 9 23.89 -3.13 -1.99
N ARG A 10 24.11 -3.21 -3.31
CA ARG A 10 23.07 -2.92 -4.31
C ARG A 10 21.92 -3.94 -4.26
N ALA A 11 22.21 -5.21 -3.99
CA ALA A 11 21.18 -6.23 -3.79
C ALA A 11 20.34 -5.96 -2.53
N LEU A 12 20.95 -5.47 -1.44
CA LEU A 12 20.22 -5.01 -0.25
C LEU A 12 19.32 -3.80 -0.56
N GLU A 13 19.81 -2.81 -1.31
CA GLU A 13 19.01 -1.67 -1.74
C GLU A 13 17.82 -2.11 -2.63
N ALA A 14 18.04 -3.08 -3.53
CA ALA A 14 16.97 -3.65 -4.35
C ALA A 14 15.90 -4.37 -3.51
N LEU A 15 16.32 -5.11 -2.47
CA LEU A 15 15.41 -5.77 -1.54
C LEU A 15 14.56 -4.75 -0.76
N LEU A 16 15.16 -3.65 -0.31
CA LEU A 16 14.44 -2.58 0.38
C LEU A 16 13.40 -1.94 -0.54
N ARG A 17 13.78 -1.60 -1.78
CA ARG A 17 12.85 -1.05 -2.78
C ARG A 17 11.70 -2.01 -3.09
N TYR A 18 11.97 -3.30 -3.20
CA TYR A 18 10.92 -4.30 -3.38
C TYR A 18 9.92 -4.30 -2.21
N ARG A 19 10.41 -4.25 -0.97
CA ARG A 19 9.56 -4.20 0.23
C ARG A 19 8.73 -2.91 0.31
N GLU A 20 9.33 -1.77 -0.03
CA GLU A 20 8.63 -0.48 -0.10
C GLU A 20 7.52 -0.50 -1.14
N ALA A 21 7.81 -0.99 -2.35
CA ALA A 21 6.82 -1.13 -3.42
C ALA A 21 5.68 -2.10 -3.02
N LEU A 22 6.01 -3.20 -2.33
CA LEU A 22 5.02 -4.15 -1.82
C LEU A 22 4.10 -3.49 -0.79
N ALA A 23 4.68 -2.80 0.20
CA ALA A 23 3.90 -2.10 1.22
C ALA A 23 2.96 -1.04 0.61
N ARG A 24 3.39 -0.37 -0.47
CA ARG A 24 2.55 0.58 -1.21
C ARG A 24 1.34 -0.10 -1.87
N VAL A 25 1.53 -1.26 -2.50
CA VAL A 25 0.43 -2.05 -3.08
C VAL A 25 -0.54 -2.49 -1.98
N GLU A 26 -0.03 -3.07 -0.89
CA GLU A 26 -0.88 -3.51 0.24
C GLU A 26 -1.69 -2.37 0.87
N ALA A 27 -1.12 -1.17 0.94
CA ALA A 27 -1.84 0.01 1.42
C ALA A 27 -2.98 0.40 0.46
N LEU A 28 -2.71 0.41 -0.84
CA LEU A 28 -3.71 0.70 -1.86
C LEU A 28 -4.82 -0.36 -1.91
N GLU A 29 -4.54 -1.62 -1.59
CA GLU A 29 -5.55 -2.69 -1.58
C GLU A 29 -6.57 -2.45 -0.46
N LYS A 30 -6.09 -2.02 0.71
CA LYS A 30 -6.94 -1.62 1.84
C LYS A 30 -7.78 -0.39 1.51
N GLU A 31 -7.17 0.59 0.84
CA GLU A 31 -7.88 1.79 0.38
C GLU A 31 -8.95 1.46 -0.66
N GLU A 32 -8.65 0.58 -1.62
CA GLU A 32 -9.62 0.13 -2.63
C GLU A 32 -10.79 -0.59 -1.97
N ALA A 33 -10.54 -1.52 -1.04
CA ALA A 33 -11.58 -2.23 -0.31
C ALA A 33 -12.50 -1.24 0.45
N THR A 34 -11.90 -0.24 1.11
CA THR A 34 -12.64 0.81 1.83
C THR A 34 -13.49 1.66 0.87
N ALA A 35 -12.92 2.09 -0.25
CA ALA A 35 -13.63 2.88 -1.25
C ALA A 35 -14.76 2.09 -1.92
N HIS A 36 -14.54 0.81 -2.20
CA HIS A 36 -15.55 -0.09 -2.74
C HIS A 36 -16.71 -0.27 -1.77
N GLN A 37 -16.44 -0.50 -0.48
CA GLN A 37 -17.47 -0.57 0.55
C GLN A 37 -18.30 0.73 0.62
N ALA A 38 -17.64 1.89 0.59
CA ALA A 38 -18.33 3.18 0.61
C ALA A 38 -19.27 3.35 -0.61
N LEU A 39 -18.86 2.87 -1.80
CA LEU A 39 -19.70 2.89 -3.00
C LEU A 39 -20.91 1.95 -2.87
N VAL A 40 -20.74 0.76 -2.28
CA VAL A 40 -21.84 -0.18 -2.00
C VAL A 40 -22.84 0.42 -1.02
N GLU A 41 -22.36 1.05 0.05
CA GLU A 41 -23.21 1.75 1.03
C GLU A 41 -23.97 2.91 0.40
N TRP A 42 -23.30 3.69 -0.46
CA TRP A 42 -23.92 4.76 -1.23
C TRP A 42 -25.04 4.24 -2.13
N HIS A 43 -24.79 3.14 -2.86
CA HIS A 43 -25.78 2.52 -3.74
C HIS A 43 -27.04 2.12 -2.95
N GLY A 44 -26.86 1.48 -1.79
CA GLY A 44 -27.98 1.13 -0.91
C GLY A 44 -28.77 2.34 -0.38
N ARG A 45 -28.12 3.51 -0.19
CA ARG A 45 -28.82 4.76 0.16
C ARG A 45 -29.62 5.31 -1.03
N LEU A 46 -29.09 5.20 -2.25
CA LEU A 46 -29.77 5.60 -3.47
C LEU A 46 -31.06 4.81 -3.70
N GLU A 47 -31.01 3.48 -3.58
CA GLU A 47 -32.19 2.61 -3.72
C GLU A 47 -33.30 2.93 -2.69
N LYS A 48 -32.92 3.30 -1.47
CA LYS A 48 -33.88 3.72 -0.44
C LYS A 48 -34.48 5.10 -0.74
N SER A 49 -33.69 6.02 -1.28
CA SER A 49 -34.10 7.39 -1.66
C SER A 49 -34.96 7.44 -2.94
N THR A 50 -34.85 6.45 -3.83
CA THR A 50 -35.78 6.30 -4.96
C THR A 50 -37.14 5.76 -4.49
N SER A 51 -37.16 4.92 -3.46
CA SER A 51 -38.38 4.34 -2.87
C SER A 51 -39.16 5.31 -1.98
N ASN A 52 -38.51 6.33 -1.41
CA ASN A 52 -39.16 7.39 -0.63
C ASN A 52 -38.68 8.75 -1.16
N PRO A 53 -39.52 9.59 -1.78
CA PRO A 53 -39.11 10.85 -2.40
C PRO A 53 -38.67 11.86 -1.33
N ALA A 54 -37.43 11.72 -0.86
CA ALA A 54 -36.75 12.71 -0.05
C ALA A 54 -36.66 14.04 -0.82
N THR A 55 -36.52 15.14 -0.08
CA THR A 55 -36.42 16.49 -0.62
C THR A 55 -35.36 16.60 -1.74
N PRO A 56 -35.56 17.44 -2.77
CA PRO A 56 -34.64 17.55 -3.91
C PRO A 56 -33.17 17.79 -3.53
N ILE A 57 -32.92 18.52 -2.43
CA ILE A 57 -31.58 18.78 -1.88
C ILE A 57 -30.90 17.49 -1.38
N ALA A 58 -31.66 16.58 -0.75
CA ALA A 58 -31.12 15.30 -0.30
C ALA A 58 -30.73 14.39 -1.48
N ARG A 59 -31.42 14.51 -2.62
CA ARG A 59 -31.08 13.79 -3.85
C ARG A 59 -29.85 14.36 -4.55
N SER A 60 -29.69 15.69 -4.62
CA SER A 60 -28.49 16.29 -5.21
C SER A 60 -27.22 15.93 -4.44
N ASN A 61 -27.26 16.01 -3.10
CA ASN A 61 -26.12 15.67 -2.25
C ASN A 61 -25.75 14.19 -2.37
N LEU A 62 -26.75 13.32 -2.58
CA LEU A 62 -26.51 11.90 -2.81
C LEU A 62 -25.84 11.67 -4.18
N ILE A 63 -26.24 12.37 -5.23
CA ILE A 63 -25.60 12.25 -6.55
C ILE A 63 -24.12 12.69 -6.47
N GLU A 64 -23.84 13.84 -5.84
CA GLU A 64 -22.48 14.35 -5.65
C GLU A 64 -21.61 13.35 -4.88
N ALA A 65 -22.09 12.82 -3.76
CA ALA A 65 -21.39 11.80 -2.99
C ALA A 65 -21.09 10.52 -3.81
N GLY A 66 -21.97 10.18 -4.76
CA GLY A 66 -21.76 9.06 -5.68
C GLY A 66 -20.66 9.33 -6.70
N GLN A 67 -20.65 10.53 -7.28
CA GLN A 67 -19.60 10.97 -8.19
C GLN A 67 -18.23 10.98 -7.50
N ASP A 68 -18.18 11.47 -6.26
CA ASP A 68 -16.96 11.46 -5.44
C ASP A 68 -16.48 10.05 -5.14
N ALA A 69 -17.39 9.14 -4.75
CA ALA A 69 -17.05 7.74 -4.47
C ALA A 69 -16.50 7.02 -5.71
N ILE A 70 -17.11 7.23 -6.88
CA ILE A 70 -16.66 6.67 -8.16
C ILE A 70 -15.29 7.24 -8.53
N SER A 71 -15.11 8.57 -8.42
CA SER A 71 -13.87 9.24 -8.76
C SER A 71 -12.72 8.78 -7.86
N ARG A 72 -12.98 8.63 -6.56
CA ARG A 72 -12.02 8.09 -5.60
C ARG A 72 -11.61 6.66 -5.94
N LEU A 73 -12.57 5.78 -6.24
CA LEU A 73 -12.28 4.39 -6.62
C LEU A 73 -11.47 4.32 -7.93
N HIS A 74 -11.80 5.17 -8.90
CA HIS A 74 -11.03 5.28 -10.15
C HIS A 74 -9.58 5.68 -9.89
N ASN A 75 -9.35 6.72 -9.09
CA ASN A 75 -8.01 7.20 -8.75
C ASN A 75 -7.18 6.14 -8.00
N ILE A 76 -7.80 5.41 -7.06
CA ILE A 76 -7.13 4.32 -6.33
C ILE A 76 -6.71 3.21 -7.31
N ARG A 77 -7.57 2.81 -8.24
CA ARG A 77 -7.25 1.77 -9.24
C ARG A 77 -6.15 2.20 -10.20
N PHE A 78 -6.12 3.48 -10.56
CA PHE A 78 -5.04 4.04 -11.35
C PHE A 78 -3.71 3.96 -10.58
N ALA A 79 -3.68 4.45 -9.34
CA ALA A 79 -2.51 4.37 -8.47
C ALA A 79 -2.08 2.91 -8.20
N MET A 80 -3.02 1.99 -8.08
CA MET A 80 -2.78 0.55 -7.93
C MET A 80 -2.05 -0.03 -9.15
N SER A 81 -2.46 0.39 -10.35
CA SER A 81 -1.83 -0.06 -11.60
C SER A 81 -0.37 0.41 -11.66
N GLU A 82 -0.09 1.65 -11.28
CA GLU A 82 1.27 2.19 -11.19
C GLU A 82 2.11 1.46 -10.12
N ALA A 83 1.56 1.29 -8.91
CA ALA A 83 2.25 0.62 -7.82
C ALA A 83 2.56 -0.85 -8.13
N THR A 84 1.65 -1.54 -8.82
CA THR A 84 1.86 -2.93 -9.27
C THR A 84 2.97 -3.03 -10.32
N ALA A 85 3.03 -2.06 -11.24
CA ALA A 85 4.11 -1.99 -12.23
C ALA A 85 5.47 -1.72 -11.55
N GLU A 86 5.51 -0.82 -10.57
CA GLU A 86 6.69 -0.54 -9.75
C GLU A 86 7.15 -1.78 -8.98
N LEU A 87 6.22 -2.48 -8.30
CA LEU A 87 6.49 -3.73 -7.59
C LEU A 87 7.08 -4.79 -8.53
N LYS A 88 6.49 -4.97 -9.72
CA LYS A 88 6.99 -5.93 -10.72
C LYS A 88 8.40 -5.58 -11.18
N SER A 89 8.69 -4.30 -11.40
CA SER A 89 10.02 -3.81 -11.77
C SER A 89 11.05 -4.07 -10.66
N ALA A 90 10.70 -3.75 -9.41
CA ALA A 90 11.54 -3.99 -8.24
C ALA A 90 11.80 -5.49 -8.02
N PHE A 91 10.76 -6.33 -8.17
CA PHE A 91 10.90 -7.78 -8.10
C PHE A 91 11.82 -8.33 -9.19
N THR A 92 11.67 -7.87 -10.44
CA THR A 92 12.54 -8.30 -11.55
C THR A 92 14.00 -7.92 -11.28
N THR A 93 14.24 -6.73 -10.73
CA THR A 93 15.58 -6.29 -10.33
C THR A 93 16.14 -7.17 -9.22
N LEU A 94 15.33 -7.52 -8.22
CA LEU A 94 15.72 -8.37 -7.10
C LEU A 94 16.10 -9.79 -7.57
N VAL A 95 15.30 -10.37 -8.47
CA VAL A 95 15.59 -11.69 -9.08
C VAL A 95 16.92 -11.66 -9.84
N ALA A 96 17.20 -10.59 -10.60
CA ALA A 96 18.49 -10.47 -11.28
C ALA A 96 19.69 -10.44 -10.32
N PHE A 97 19.52 -9.89 -9.11
CA PHE A 97 20.55 -9.96 -8.07
C PHE A 97 20.65 -11.35 -7.45
N ASP A 98 19.54 -12.04 -7.20
CA ASP A 98 19.53 -13.42 -6.69
C ASP A 98 20.23 -14.37 -7.68
N ASP A 99 19.92 -14.27 -8.97
CA ASP A 99 20.57 -15.06 -10.03
C ASP A 99 22.08 -14.81 -10.11
N ALA A 100 22.52 -13.56 -9.90
CA ALA A 100 23.92 -13.17 -10.01
C ALA A 100 24.74 -13.50 -8.75
N LEU A 101 24.14 -13.39 -7.55
CA LEU A 101 24.78 -13.70 -6.27
C LEU A 101 24.67 -15.19 -5.90
N GLY A 102 23.63 -15.86 -6.39
CA GLY A 102 23.21 -17.20 -5.94
C GLY A 102 22.51 -17.20 -4.57
N TYR A 103 22.23 -16.02 -4.00
CA TYR A 103 21.50 -15.85 -2.76
C TYR A 103 21.01 -14.39 -2.60
N LEU A 104 19.96 -14.20 -1.79
CA LEU A 104 19.50 -12.88 -1.38
C LEU A 104 20.14 -12.44 -0.06
N PRO A 105 20.80 -11.27 -0.01
CA PRO A 105 21.44 -10.79 1.21
C PRO A 105 20.39 -10.40 2.26
N ILE A 106 20.65 -10.77 3.50
CA ILE A 106 19.79 -10.45 4.64
C ILE A 106 20.21 -9.08 5.19
N PRO A 107 19.29 -8.10 5.30
CA PRO A 107 19.59 -6.85 5.96
C PRO A 107 19.99 -7.14 7.40
N LYS A 108 21.14 -6.62 7.83
CA LYS A 108 21.51 -6.70 9.26
C LYS A 108 20.42 -6.01 10.07
N ALA A 109 19.98 -6.65 11.16
CA ALA A 109 19.14 -5.99 12.14
C ALA A 109 19.88 -4.72 12.57
N THR A 110 19.33 -3.55 12.27
CA THR A 110 19.74 -2.35 12.96
C THR A 110 19.38 -2.57 14.43
N ASP A 111 20.36 -2.45 15.33
CA ASP A 111 20.14 -2.43 16.78
C ASP A 111 19.27 -1.21 17.11
N SER A 112 17.97 -1.32 16.85
CA SER A 112 16.97 -0.33 17.22
C SER A 112 16.71 -0.48 18.71
N ASN A 113 17.56 0.23 19.46
CA ASN A 113 17.18 0.92 20.68
C ASN A 113 16.66 0.05 21.84
N VAL A 114 17.47 -0.91 22.32
CA VAL A 114 17.37 -1.39 23.71
C VAL A 114 18.37 -0.60 24.56
N LYS A 115 18.07 0.68 24.78
CA LYS A 115 18.78 1.50 25.77
C LYS A 115 17.79 2.39 26.54
N ASN A 116 16.84 1.74 27.20
CA ASN A 116 16.30 2.15 28.51
C ASN A 116 15.23 1.15 28.97
N ALA A 117 15.72 -0.01 29.42
CA ALA A 117 15.00 -0.85 30.34
C ALA A 117 16.01 -1.45 31.33
N GLY A 118 16.74 -0.59 32.06
CA GLY A 118 17.10 -0.95 33.43
C GLY A 118 15.81 -0.71 34.24
N GLY A 119 15.23 -1.68 34.94
CA GLY A 119 15.87 -2.53 35.94
C GLY A 119 16.25 -1.61 37.10
N SER A 120 15.56 -1.56 38.24
CA SER A 120 14.69 -2.53 38.91
C SER A 120 13.70 -1.84 39.87
N PRO A 121 12.69 -2.59 40.37
CA PRO A 121 11.83 -2.21 41.50
C PRO A 121 12.49 -2.51 42.87
N GLU A 122 11.81 -2.09 43.95
CA GLU A 122 12.10 -2.32 45.40
C GLU A 122 13.14 -1.33 45.98
N GLU A 123 12.90 -0.57 47.07
CA GLU A 123 11.98 -0.62 48.23
C GLU A 123 11.32 0.75 48.51
#